data_AF-A0A9X2FND9-F1
#
_entry.id   AF-A0A9X2FND9-F1
#
_cell.length_a   1.000
_cell.length_b   1.000
_cell.length_c   1.000
_cell.angle_alpha   90.00
_cell.angle_beta   90.00
_cell.angle_gamma   90.00
#
_symmetry.space_group_name_H-M   'P 1'
#
loop_
_entity.id
_entity.type
_entity.pdbx_description
1 polymer ?
#
loop_
_entity_poly.entity_id
_entity_poly.type
_entity_poly.pdbx_seq_one_letter_code
_entity_poly.pdbx_strand_id
1 'polypeptide(L)'
;ASAEAGKAGYDAVQHGARRMPPAPPTRMTIGQILDWVARTPGQPHAIGRYQFIPPTLRRLVQRAGLSRETRFSPKVQDSLADLLLMDAGLLRFEAGKLDRHSFMDNLARIWAGLPTRSGRSHYHGVAGNRATISRASFERELRAIYR
;
A
#
# COMPACT_ATOMS: atom_id res chain seq x y z
N ALA A 1 -4.27 -2.59 -6.58
CA ALA A 1 -4.07 -3.37 -5.33
C ALA A 1 -3.75 -4.86 -5.56
N SER A 2 -4.26 -5.53 -6.62
CA SER A 2 -3.88 -6.92 -6.93
C SER A 2 -2.37 -7.12 -7.10
N ALA A 3 -1.67 -6.10 -7.58
CA ALA A 3 -0.21 -6.05 -7.70
C ALA A 3 0.55 -6.24 -6.36
N GLU A 4 -0.08 -5.92 -5.22
CA GLU A 4 0.56 -5.89 -3.90
C GLU A 4 0.19 -7.09 -3.03
N ALA A 5 -1.11 -7.40 -2.90
CA ALA A 5 -1.62 -8.34 -1.90
C ALA A 5 -1.94 -9.75 -2.41
N GLY A 6 -1.81 -10.00 -3.72
CA GLY A 6 -2.14 -11.29 -4.32
C GLY A 6 -3.57 -11.76 -3.97
N LYS A 7 -3.73 -13.06 -3.72
CA LYS A 7 -5.04 -13.68 -3.39
C LYS A 7 -5.54 -13.35 -1.98
N ALA A 8 -4.66 -12.99 -1.06
CA ALA A 8 -5.02 -12.75 0.34
C ALA A 8 -5.71 -11.39 0.55
N GLY A 9 -5.57 -10.45 -0.39
CA GLY A 9 -6.30 -9.18 -0.38
C GLY A 9 -6.14 -8.43 0.93
N TYR A 10 -7.26 -8.09 1.58
CA TYR A 10 -7.28 -7.34 2.84
C TYR A 10 -6.62 -8.05 4.02
N ASP A 11 -6.45 -9.36 3.94
CA ASP A 11 -5.78 -10.16 4.96
C ASP A 11 -4.32 -10.50 4.59
N ALA A 12 -3.76 -9.88 3.57
CA ALA A 12 -2.39 -10.13 3.15
C ALA A 12 -1.37 -9.73 4.23
N VAL A 13 -0.35 -10.58 4.39
CA VAL A 13 0.83 -10.35 5.24
C VAL A 13 2.04 -10.67 4.38
N GLN A 14 3.08 -9.86 4.47
CA GLN A 14 4.29 -10.04 3.67
C GLN A 14 4.88 -11.44 3.87
N HIS A 15 5.18 -12.14 2.77
CA HIS A 15 5.55 -13.57 2.78
C HIS A 15 6.82 -13.93 3.56
N GLY A 16 7.74 -12.99 3.75
CA GLY A 16 8.96 -13.12 4.56
C GLY A 16 8.74 -12.91 6.06
N ALA A 17 7.53 -12.60 6.52
CA ALA A 17 7.20 -12.54 7.94
C ALA A 17 7.26 -13.94 8.56
N ARG A 18 8.25 -14.20 9.41
CA ARG A 18 8.41 -15.51 10.06
C ARG A 18 7.43 -15.72 11.21
N ARG A 19 7.11 -14.66 11.94
CA ARG A 19 6.11 -14.68 13.03
C ARG A 19 4.86 -13.98 12.53
N MET A 20 3.82 -14.76 12.27
CA MET A 20 2.55 -14.25 11.75
C MET A 20 1.77 -13.45 12.81
N PRO A 21 0.90 -12.52 12.39
CA PRO A 21 -0.04 -11.87 13.31
C PRO A 21 -0.97 -12.92 13.97
N PRO A 22 -1.49 -12.63 15.17
CA PRO A 22 -2.32 -13.58 15.93
C PRO A 22 -3.70 -13.86 15.31
N ALA A 23 -4.12 -13.05 14.33
CA ALA A 23 -5.37 -13.19 13.61
C ALA A 23 -5.22 -12.61 12.19
N PRO A 24 -6.15 -12.89 11.26
CA PRO A 24 -6.21 -12.20 9.99
C PRO A 24 -6.28 -10.67 10.17
N PRO A 25 -5.57 -9.86 9.35
CA PRO A 25 -5.53 -8.40 9.49
C PRO A 25 -6.89 -7.72 9.66
N THR A 26 -7.92 -8.12 8.91
CA THR A 26 -9.28 -7.55 8.99
C THR A 26 -10.00 -7.85 10.30
N ARG A 27 -9.48 -8.82 11.07
CA ARG A 27 -9.99 -9.18 12.40
C ARG A 27 -9.25 -8.50 13.54
N MET A 28 -8.17 -7.77 13.25
CA MET A 28 -7.36 -7.09 14.24
C MET A 28 -7.74 -5.62 14.39
N THR A 29 -7.46 -5.04 15.55
CA THR A 29 -7.38 -3.59 15.72
C THR A 29 -6.02 -3.07 15.26
N ILE A 30 -5.95 -1.77 14.97
CA ILE A 30 -4.68 -1.09 14.66
C ILE A 30 -3.67 -1.31 15.81
N GLY A 31 -4.13 -1.23 17.06
CA GLY A 31 -3.30 -1.50 18.25
C GLY A 31 -2.69 -2.90 18.23
N GLN A 32 -3.50 -3.93 17.97
CA GLN A 32 -3.02 -5.31 17.87
C GLN A 32 -1.98 -5.51 16.77
N ILE A 33 -2.13 -4.82 15.63
CA ILE A 33 -1.15 -4.84 14.54
C ILE A 33 0.16 -4.19 15.00
N LEU A 34 0.09 -3.01 15.60
CA LEU A 34 1.27 -2.30 16.11
C LEU A 34 1.99 -3.11 17.21
N ASP A 35 1.25 -3.80 18.06
CA ASP A 35 1.82 -4.65 19.11
C ASP A 35 2.46 -5.91 18.53
N TRP A 36 1.90 -6.48 17.45
CA TRP A 36 2.55 -7.56 16.71
C TRP A 36 3.88 -7.11 16.11
N VAL A 37 3.91 -5.93 15.48
CA VAL A 37 5.15 -5.33 14.95
C VAL A 37 6.19 -5.16 16.05
N ALA A 38 5.82 -4.59 17.19
CA ALA A 38 6.73 -4.34 18.31
C ALA A 38 7.30 -5.64 18.91
N ARG A 39 6.49 -6.70 19.01
CA ARG A 39 6.90 -8.01 19.55
C ARG A 39 7.72 -8.86 18.58
N THR A 40 7.83 -8.45 17.32
CA THR A 40 8.51 -9.22 16.26
C THR A 40 9.52 -8.35 15.51
N PRO A 41 10.51 -7.74 16.18
CA PRO A 41 11.48 -6.89 15.51
C PRO A 41 12.33 -7.68 14.50
N GLY A 42 12.81 -7.00 13.45
CA GLY A 42 13.75 -7.57 12.48
C GLY A 42 13.13 -8.43 11.36
N GLN A 43 11.81 -8.55 11.28
CA GLN A 43 11.12 -9.16 10.14
C GLN A 43 10.37 -8.11 9.30
N PRO A 44 9.96 -8.40 8.06
CA PRO A 44 9.06 -7.54 7.32
C PRO A 44 7.63 -7.58 7.89
N HIS A 45 6.97 -6.41 7.90
CA HIS A 45 5.62 -6.25 8.46
C HIS A 45 4.64 -5.54 7.50
N ALA A 46 4.89 -5.59 6.20
CA ALA A 46 3.90 -5.07 5.25
C ALA A 46 2.60 -5.89 5.39
N ILE A 47 1.47 -5.19 5.54
CA ILE A 47 0.20 -5.80 5.93
C ILE A 47 -0.98 -5.18 5.18
N GLY A 48 -2.02 -5.98 4.96
CA GLY A 48 -3.26 -5.60 4.31
C GLY A 48 -3.16 -5.53 2.78
N ARG A 49 -4.30 -5.17 2.16
CA ARG A 49 -4.48 -5.11 0.70
C ARG A 49 -3.49 -4.20 0.01
N TYR A 50 -3.04 -3.17 0.72
CA TYR A 50 -2.16 -2.13 0.22
C TYR A 50 -0.74 -2.23 0.78
N GLN A 51 -0.40 -3.34 1.45
CA GLN A 51 0.93 -3.66 1.97
C GLN A 51 1.56 -2.51 2.77
N PHE A 52 0.81 -1.96 3.75
CA PHE A 52 1.29 -0.86 4.57
C PHE A 52 2.47 -1.30 5.43
N ILE A 53 3.63 -0.63 5.29
CA ILE A 53 4.76 -0.80 6.21
C ILE A 53 4.51 -0.03 7.52
N PRO A 54 5.09 -0.43 8.66
CA PRO A 54 4.74 0.14 9.97
C PRO A 54 4.89 1.66 10.10
N PRO A 55 5.96 2.32 9.59
CA PRO A 55 6.06 3.78 9.63
C PRO A 55 4.93 4.47 8.86
N THR A 56 4.55 3.92 7.71
CA THR A 56 3.45 4.45 6.89
C THR A 56 2.11 4.26 7.58
N LEU A 57 1.83 3.06 8.12
CA LEU A 57 0.59 2.80 8.85
C LEU A 57 0.41 3.76 10.03
N ARG A 58 1.45 3.96 10.86
CA ARG A 58 1.39 4.89 12.00
C ARG A 58 1.07 6.32 11.56
N ARG A 59 1.74 6.83 10.53
CA ARG A 59 1.51 8.18 9.98
C ARG A 59 0.08 8.35 9.48
N LEU A 60 -0.42 7.38 8.71
CA LEU A 60 -1.77 7.46 8.14
C LEU A 60 -2.85 7.35 9.21
N VAL A 61 -2.69 6.46 10.20
CA VAL A 61 -3.59 6.34 11.36
C VAL A 61 -3.67 7.66 12.13
N GLN A 62 -2.53 8.29 12.40
CA GLN A 62 -2.48 9.58 13.09
C GLN A 62 -3.18 10.67 12.27
N ARG A 63 -2.87 10.78 10.97
CA ARG A 63 -3.48 11.77 10.08
C ARG A 63 -5.00 11.57 9.92
N ALA A 64 -5.45 10.33 9.93
CA ALA A 64 -6.87 9.99 9.84
C ALA A 64 -7.62 10.14 11.19
N GLY A 65 -6.92 10.47 12.28
CA GLY A 65 -7.52 10.55 13.62
C GLY A 65 -8.02 9.20 14.15
N LEU A 66 -7.50 8.09 13.64
CA LEU A 66 -7.93 6.76 14.05
C LEU A 66 -7.23 6.34 15.35
N SER A 67 -7.98 5.67 16.22
CA SER A 67 -7.45 5.16 17.48
C SER A 67 -6.86 3.75 17.33
N ARG A 68 -6.11 3.32 18.34
CA ARG A 68 -5.62 1.93 18.45
C ARG A 68 -6.75 0.91 18.49
N GLU A 69 -7.93 1.27 18.99
CA GLU A 69 -9.11 0.38 19.07
C GLU A 69 -9.82 0.23 17.73
N THR A 70 -9.49 1.06 16.75
CA THR A 70 -10.10 0.99 15.42
C THR A 70 -9.74 -0.33 14.76
N ARG A 71 -10.77 -1.08 14.36
CA ARG A 71 -10.62 -2.32 13.57
C ARG A 71 -10.01 -2.01 12.22
N PHE A 72 -8.98 -2.77 11.82
CA PHE A 72 -8.30 -2.67 10.54
C PHE A 72 -9.12 -3.30 9.38
N SER A 73 -10.39 -2.91 9.32
CA SER A 73 -11.38 -3.40 8.38
C SER A 73 -11.02 -3.05 6.93
N PRO A 74 -11.63 -3.71 5.93
CA PRO A 74 -11.47 -3.33 4.53
C PRO A 74 -11.69 -1.83 4.27
N LYS A 75 -12.76 -1.27 4.85
CA LYS A 75 -13.07 0.17 4.75
C LYS A 75 -11.95 1.05 5.31
N VAL A 76 -11.38 0.68 6.46
CA VAL A 76 -10.25 1.43 7.04
C VAL A 76 -9.01 1.33 6.14
N GLN A 77 -8.72 0.15 5.61
CA GLN A 77 -7.62 -0.02 4.66
C GLN A 77 -7.79 0.84 3.40
N ASP A 78 -9.01 0.87 2.85
CA ASP A 78 -9.34 1.70 1.68
C ASP A 78 -9.17 3.18 1.98
N SER A 79 -9.72 3.68 3.09
CA SER A 79 -9.58 5.09 3.48
C SER A 79 -8.12 5.49 3.73
N LEU A 80 -7.29 4.61 4.27
CA LEU A 80 -5.86 4.87 4.42
C LEU A 80 -5.12 4.86 3.07
N ALA A 81 -5.57 4.05 2.11
CA ALA A 81 -5.04 4.05 0.75
C ALA A 81 -5.45 5.31 -0.02
N ASP A 82 -6.65 5.85 0.20
CA ASP A 82 -7.09 7.12 -0.38
C ASP A 82 -6.18 8.28 0.04
N LEU A 83 -5.75 8.30 1.31
CA LEU A 83 -4.76 9.27 1.78
C LEU A 83 -3.42 9.16 1.04
N LEU A 84 -3.00 7.95 0.68
CA LEU A 84 -1.79 7.73 -0.14
C LEU A 84 -1.99 8.18 -1.59
N LEU A 85 -3.19 7.98 -2.16
CA LEU A 85 -3.51 8.51 -3.49
C LEU A 85 -3.49 10.05 -3.50
N MET A 86 -4.02 10.68 -2.44
CA MET A 86 -3.91 12.13 -2.25
C MET A 86 -2.45 12.57 -2.17
N ASP A 87 -1.61 11.86 -1.42
CA ASP A 87 -0.16 12.12 -1.32
C ASP A 87 0.56 11.96 -2.66
N ALA A 88 0.10 11.03 -3.51
CA ALA A 88 0.62 10.87 -4.87
C ALA A 88 0.21 12.00 -5.83
N GLY A 89 -0.72 12.87 -5.40
CA GLY A 89 -1.19 14.02 -6.18
C GLY A 89 -2.50 13.77 -6.95
N LEU A 90 -3.35 12.86 -6.49
CA LEU A 90 -4.64 12.53 -7.14
C LEU A 90 -5.44 13.80 -7.51
N LEU A 91 -5.66 14.71 -6.55
CA LEU A 91 -6.42 15.95 -6.80
C LEU A 91 -5.79 16.85 -7.86
N ARG A 92 -4.45 16.87 -7.94
CA ARG A 92 -3.74 17.64 -8.98
C ARG A 92 -3.87 16.98 -10.33
N PHE A 93 -3.82 15.64 -10.37
CA PHE A 93 -4.01 14.85 -11.58
C PHE A 93 -5.42 15.03 -12.14
N GLU A 94 -6.45 14.90 -11.31
CA GLU A 94 -7.86 15.11 -11.69
C GLU A 94 -8.13 16.55 -12.16
N ALA A 95 -7.43 17.54 -11.58
CA ALA A 95 -7.52 18.93 -12.02
C ALA A 95 -6.68 19.26 -13.27
N GLY A 96 -6.01 18.27 -13.90
CA GLY A 96 -5.13 18.48 -15.05
C GLY A 96 -3.81 19.21 -14.74
N LYS A 97 -3.46 19.37 -13.45
CA LYS A 97 -2.27 20.07 -12.93
C LYS A 97 -1.09 19.13 -12.62
N LEU A 98 -1.24 17.85 -12.92
CA LEU A 98 -0.21 16.82 -12.87
C LEU A 98 -0.46 15.89 -14.05
N ASP A 99 0.54 15.66 -14.89
CA ASP A 99 0.36 14.74 -16.02
C ASP A 99 0.28 13.29 -15.56
N ARG A 100 -0.33 12.45 -16.39
CA ARG A 100 -0.58 11.04 -16.11
C ARG A 100 0.69 10.26 -15.79
N HIS A 101 1.78 10.48 -16.53
CA HIS A 101 2.99 9.71 -16.34
C HIS A 101 3.69 10.08 -15.03
N SER A 102 3.69 11.36 -14.68
CA SER A 102 4.16 11.84 -13.37
C SER A 102 3.32 11.28 -12.23
N PHE A 103 1.99 11.27 -12.36
CA PHE A 103 1.11 10.65 -11.36
C PHE A 103 1.40 9.16 -11.19
N MET A 104 1.52 8.41 -12.29
CA MET A 104 1.91 6.99 -12.25
C MET A 104 3.28 6.76 -11.58
N ASP A 105 4.26 7.63 -11.82
CA ASP A 105 5.56 7.53 -11.17
C ASP A 105 5.48 7.85 -9.67
N ASN A 106 4.61 8.78 -9.24
CA ASN A 106 4.34 9.01 -7.82
C ASN A 106 3.71 7.78 -7.16
N LEU A 107 2.74 7.14 -7.82
CA LEU A 107 2.14 5.89 -7.34
C LEU A 107 3.18 4.77 -7.21
N ALA A 108 4.12 4.67 -8.16
CA ALA A 108 5.21 3.68 -8.11
C ALA A 108 6.22 3.92 -6.99
N ARG A 109 6.27 5.14 -6.42
CA ARG A 109 7.05 5.43 -5.19
C ARG A 109 6.31 5.04 -3.92
N ILE A 110 5.03 4.68 -3.99
CA ILE A 110 4.24 4.23 -2.82
C ILE A 110 4.12 2.70 -2.85
N TRP A 111 3.80 2.13 -4.00
CA TRP A 111 3.51 0.71 -4.17
C TRP A 111 4.56 0.04 -5.03
N ALA A 112 5.29 -0.91 -4.44
CA ALA A 112 6.47 -1.51 -5.04
C ALA A 112 6.14 -2.41 -6.25
N GLY A 113 4.92 -2.96 -6.33
CA GLY A 113 4.45 -3.74 -7.47
C GLY A 113 4.15 -2.90 -8.71
N LEU A 114 4.08 -1.56 -8.60
CA LEU A 114 3.86 -0.68 -9.73
C LEU A 114 5.17 -0.33 -10.46
N PRO A 115 5.16 -0.31 -11.81
CA PRO A 115 6.33 0.05 -12.60
C PRO A 115 6.50 1.56 -12.73
N THR A 116 7.75 2.02 -12.59
CA THR A 116 8.19 3.36 -13.03
C THR A 116 8.25 3.44 -14.56
N ARG A 117 8.61 4.61 -15.11
CA ARG A 117 8.89 4.78 -16.54
C ARG A 117 9.92 3.79 -17.12
N SER A 118 10.86 3.30 -16.30
CA SER A 118 11.82 2.25 -16.71
C SER A 118 11.22 0.86 -16.84
N GLY A 119 9.94 0.67 -16.46
CA GLY A 119 9.29 -0.64 -16.34
C GLY A 119 9.63 -1.39 -15.05
N ARG A 120 10.59 -0.91 -14.25
CA ARG A 120 10.99 -1.52 -12.97
C ARG A 120 10.28 -0.85 -11.80
N SER A 121 10.16 -1.58 -10.69
CA SER A 121 9.75 -1.01 -9.40
C SER A 121 10.68 0.13 -9.01
N HIS A 122 10.15 1.16 -8.35
CA HIS A 122 10.99 2.18 -7.72
C HIS A 122 11.94 1.56 -6.68
N TYR A 123 11.51 0.48 -6.02
CA TYR A 123 12.27 -0.24 -4.99
C TYR A 123 12.99 -1.48 -5.52
N HIS A 124 13.26 -1.55 -6.84
CA HIS A 124 13.84 -2.75 -7.43
C HIS A 124 15.15 -3.15 -6.73
N GLY A 125 15.25 -4.41 -6.31
CA GLY A 125 16.42 -4.95 -5.60
C GLY A 125 16.41 -4.73 -4.08
N VAL A 126 15.50 -3.92 -3.56
CA VAL A 126 15.30 -3.75 -2.11
C VAL A 126 14.30 -4.78 -1.62
N ALA A 127 14.70 -5.64 -0.68
CA ALA A 127 13.83 -6.65 -0.06
C ALA A 127 13.04 -7.53 -1.06
N GLY A 128 13.63 -7.81 -2.24
CA GLY A 128 13.00 -8.61 -3.29
C GLY A 128 11.89 -7.90 -4.09
N ASN A 129 11.72 -6.59 -3.91
CA ASN A 129 10.71 -5.81 -4.62
C ASN A 129 10.94 -5.80 -6.13
N ARG A 130 9.85 -5.96 -6.88
CA ARG A 130 9.80 -5.93 -8.35
C ARG A 130 8.43 -5.46 -8.82
N ALA A 131 8.38 -4.87 -10.01
CA ALA A 131 7.10 -4.56 -10.64
C ALA A 131 6.42 -5.88 -11.02
N THR A 132 5.13 -6.00 -10.70
CA THR A 132 4.32 -7.20 -10.97
C THR A 132 3.39 -7.02 -12.16
N ILE A 133 3.30 -5.80 -12.70
CA ILE A 133 2.59 -5.45 -13.93
C ILE A 133 3.48 -4.62 -14.85
N SER A 134 3.19 -4.61 -16.15
CA SER A 134 3.91 -3.76 -17.12
C SER A 134 3.44 -2.31 -17.08
N ARG A 135 4.31 -1.38 -17.48
CA ARG A 135 3.98 0.05 -17.54
C ARG A 135 2.80 0.33 -18.48
N ALA A 136 2.74 -0.35 -19.62
CA ALA A 136 1.64 -0.25 -20.58
C ALA A 136 0.31 -0.76 -19.98
N SER A 137 0.33 -1.87 -19.24
CA SER A 137 -0.86 -2.37 -18.55
C SER A 137 -1.32 -1.37 -17.49
N PHE A 138 -0.40 -0.85 -16.68
CA PHE A 138 -0.73 0.15 -15.66
C PHE A 138 -1.38 1.40 -16.27
N GLU A 139 -0.84 1.90 -17.38
CA GLU A 139 -1.39 3.08 -18.04
C GLU A 139 -2.78 2.82 -18.62
N ARG A 140 -3.02 1.63 -19.17
CA ARG A 140 -4.33 1.23 -19.69
C ARG A 140 -5.38 1.19 -18.58
N GLU A 141 -5.07 0.58 -17.44
CA GLU A 141 -6.00 0.55 -16.29
C GLU A 141 -6.28 1.96 -15.77
N LEU A 142 -5.26 2.82 -15.69
CA LEU A 142 -5.45 4.19 -15.21
C LEU A 142 -6.38 4.99 -16.13
N ARG A 143 -6.25 4.84 -17.45
CA ARG A 143 -7.16 5.46 -18.43
C ARG A 143 -8.60 4.95 -18.34
N ALA A 144 -8.80 3.70 -17.95
CA ALA A 144 -10.14 3.15 -17.80
C ALA A 144 -10.90 3.81 -16.63
N ILE A 145 -10.18 4.27 -15.62
CA ILE A 145 -10.72 4.93 -14.43
C ILE A 145 -10.88 6.44 -14.66
N TYR A 146 -9.84 7.09 -15.22
CA TYR A 146 -9.77 8.54 -15.43
C TYR A 146 -9.76 8.83 -16.93
N ARG A 147 -10.94 9.16 -17.47
CA ARG A 147 -11.13 9.53 -18.89
C ARG A 147 -10.73 10.97 -19.16
#